data_AF-A0A9W7ZLK4-F1
#
_entry.id   AF-A0A9W7ZLK4-F1
#
_cell.length_a   1.000
_cell.length_b   1.000
_cell.length_c   1.000
_cell.angle_alpha   90.00
_cell.angle_beta   90.00
_cell.angle_gamma   90.00
#
_symmetry.space_group_name_H-M   'P 1'
#
loop_
_entity.id
_entity.type
_entity.pdbx_description
1 polymer ?
#
loop_
_entity_poly.entity_id
_entity_poly.type
_entity_poly.pdbx_seq_one_letter_code
_entity_poly.pdbx_strand_id
1 'polypeptide(L)' 'VIGNLLTTRKRTVTVITRTDQFVINLSEDEYQDGQGTEIESKIVASLSELH' A
#
# COMPACT_ATOMS: atom_id res chain seq x y z
N VAL A 1 -2.55 5.68 10.74
CA VAL A 1 -3.79 5.72 9.92
C VAL A 1 -3.45 5.34 8.50
N ILE A 2 -4.30 4.56 7.84
CA ILE A 2 -4.14 4.20 6.42
C ILE A 2 -5.30 4.84 5.67
N GLY A 3 -5.01 5.76 4.75
CA GLY A 3 -5.98 6.46 3.93
C GLY A 3 -5.89 6.02 2.47
N ASN A 4 -7.04 5.89 1.81
CA ASN A 4 -7.13 5.52 0.41
C ASN A 4 -8.31 6.19 -0.30
N LEU A 5 -8.17 6.40 -1.61
CA LEU A 5 -9.28 6.81 -2.47
C LEU A 5 -10.00 5.59 -3.00
N LEU A 6 -11.34 5.64 -3.07
CA LEU A 6 -12.14 4.51 -3.54
C LEU A 6 -11.71 4.02 -4.94
N THR A 7 -11.33 4.94 -5.82
CA THR A 7 -10.91 4.68 -7.20
C THR A 7 -9.54 4.01 -7.31
N THR A 8 -8.63 4.25 -6.37
CA THR A 8 -7.24 3.77 -6.41
C THR A 8 -6.87 2.87 -5.23
N ARG A 9 -7.82 2.48 -4.39
CA ARG A 9 -7.57 1.76 -3.13
C ARG A 9 -6.80 0.43 -3.25
N LYS A 10 -6.84 -0.21 -4.42
CA LYS A 10 -6.09 -1.46 -4.70
C LYS A 10 -4.71 -1.21 -5.30
N ARG A 11 -4.34 0.05 -5.54
CA ARG A 11 -3.11 0.48 -6.21
C ARG A 11 -2.31 1.49 -5.42
N THR A 12 -2.96 2.32 -4.61
CA THR A 12 -2.30 3.36 -3.82
C THR A 12 -2.95 3.49 -2.45
N VAL A 13 -2.10 3.62 -1.43
CA VAL A 13 -2.48 3.88 -0.04
C VAL A 13 -1.51 4.87 0.56
N THR A 14 -2.02 5.79 1.37
CA THR A 14 -1.19 6.70 2.16
C THR A 14 -1.17 6.24 3.60
N VAL A 15 0.02 6.04 4.14
CA VAL A 15 0.22 5.71 5.55
C VAL A 15 0.64 6.99 6.27
N ILE A 16 -0.13 7.36 7.30
CA ILE A 16 0.11 8.54 8.12
C ILE A 16 0.34 8.07 9.55
N THR A 17 1.53 8.37 10.07
CA THR A 17 1.94 8.09 11.46
C THR A 17 1.99 9.39 12.26
N ARG A 18 2.46 9.34 13.51
CA ARG A 18 2.61 10.54 14.33
C ARG A 18 3.72 11.46 13.84
N THR A 19 4.77 10.88 13.25
CA THR A 19 6.02 11.56 12.93
C THR A 19 6.27 11.66 11.44
N ASP A 20 5.60 10.83 10.64
CA ASP A 20 5.88 10.71 9.21
C ASP A 20 4.63 10.35 8.39
N GLN A 21 4.71 10.64 7.10
CA GLN A 21 3.72 10.30 6.09
C GLN A 21 4.40 9.78 4.82
N PHE A 22 3.98 8.61 4.35
CA PHE A 22 4.50 8.02 3.12
C PHE A 22 3.40 7.31 2.33
N VAL A 23 3.71 7.01 1.06
CA VAL A 23 2.77 6.43 0.10
C VAL A 23 3.27 5.04 -0.30
N ILE A 24 2.37 4.07 -0.26
CA ILE A 24 2.59 2.71 -0.76
C ILE A 24 1.86 2.60 -2.10
N ASN A 25 2.60 2.25 -3.15
CA ASN A 25 2.07 2.04 -4.48
C ASN A 25 2.32 0.62 -4.97
N LEU A 26 1.31 0.09 -5.65
CA LEU A 26 1.42 -1.08 -6.51
C LEU A 26 1.65 -0.57 -7.94
N SER A 27 2.77 -0.98 -8.54
CA SER A 27 3.02 -0.67 -9.95
C SER A 27 2.05 -1.42 -10.86
N GLU A 28 1.91 -0.96 -12.09
CA GLU A 28 1.00 -1.58 -13.05
C GLU A 28 1.42 -3.01 -13.40
N ASP A 29 2.73 -3.28 -13.43
CA ASP A 29 3.30 -4.60 -13.63
C ASP A 29 2.90 -5.54 -12.48
N GLU A 30 3.09 -5.10 -11.23
CA GLU A 30 2.70 -5.87 -10.03
C GLU A 30 1.18 -6.09 -9.92
N TYR A 31 0.38 -5.15 -10.43
CA TYR A 31 -1.07 -5.27 -10.45
C TYR A 31 -1.57 -6.28 -11.49
N GLN A 32 -0.84 -6.44 -12.60
CA GLN A 32 -1.25 -7.28 -13.73
C GLN A 32 -0.56 -8.65 -13.75
N ASP A 33 0.43 -8.90 -12.89
CA ASP A 33 1.31 -10.08 -12.95
C ASP A 33 0.62 -11.45 -12.77
N GLY A 34 -0.71 -11.52 -12.67
CA GLY A 34 -1.46 -12.80 -12.62
C GLY A 34 -1.23 -13.64 -11.36
N GLN A 35 -0.20 -13.35 -10.57
CA GLN A 35 0.09 -13.94 -9.26
C GLN A 35 -0.74 -13.32 -8.13
N GLY A 36 -1.54 -12.28 -8.43
CA GLY A 36 -2.48 -11.71 -7.47
C GLY A 36 -1.82 -10.96 -6.32
N THR A 37 -0.67 -10.30 -6.56
CA THR A 37 -0.05 -9.46 -5.54
C THR A 37 -1.00 -8.35 -5.13
N GLU A 38 -1.51 -8.46 -3.90
CA GLU A 38 -2.42 -7.49 -3.33
C GLU A 38 -1.64 -6.34 -2.67
N ILE A 39 -2.20 -5.13 -2.73
CA ILE A 39 -1.58 -3.98 -2.06
C ILE A 39 -1.46 -4.20 -0.54
N GLU A 40 -2.36 -5.00 0.01
CA GLU A 40 -2.36 -5.47 1.39
C GLU A 40 -1.05 -6.16 1.77
N SER A 41 -0.41 -6.92 0.88
CA SER A 41 0.88 -7.57 1.16
C SER A 41 2.00 -6.54 1.40
N LYS A 42 2.03 -5.46 0.60
CA LYS A 42 2.99 -4.36 0.80
C LYS A 42 2.69 -3.57 2.07
N ILE A 43 1.41 -3.31 2.36
CA ILE A 43 0.99 -2.63 3.59
C ILE A 43 1.48 -3.40 4.81
N VAL A 44 1.25 -4.72 4.86
CA VAL A 44 1.68 -5.55 6.01
C VAL A 44 3.20 -5.51 6.18
N ALA A 45 3.97 -5.66 5.10
CA ALA A 45 5.43 -5.59 5.16
C ALA A 45 5.93 -4.26 5.74
N SER A 46 5.42 -3.12 5.24
CA SER A 46 5.82 -1.80 5.76
C SER A 46 5.41 -1.57 7.21
N LEU A 47 4.26 -2.08 7.65
CA LEU A 47 3.84 -1.96 9.04
C LEU A 47 4.61 -2.88 9.97
N SER A 48 5.05 -4.05 9.50
CA SER A 48 5.92 -4.96 10.26
C SER A 48 7.30 -4.36 10.51
N GLU A 49 7.84 -3.55 9.58
CA GLU A 49 9.11 -2.83 9.79
C GLU A 49 8.99 -1.68 10.81
N LEU A 50 7.80 -1.09 10.94
CA LEU A 50 7.52 -0.03 11.90
C LEU A 50 7.20 -0.54 13.32
N HIS A 51 6.88 -1.83 13.45
CA HIS A 51 6.60 -2.50 14.73
C HIS A 51 7.89 -2.79 15.49
#